data_AF-A0A5Q0UPS3-F1
#
_entry.id   AF-A0A5Q0UPS3-F1
#
_cell.length_a   1.000
_cell.length_b   1.000
_cell.length_c   1.000
_cell.angle_alpha   90.00
_cell.angle_beta   90.00
_cell.angle_gamma   90.00
#
_symmetry.space_group_name_H-M   'P 1'
#
loop_
_entity.id
_entity.type
_entity.pdbx_description
1 polymer ?
#
loop_
_entity_poly.entity_id
_entity_poly.type
_entity_poly.pdbx_seq_one_letter_code
_entity_poly.pdbx_strand_id
1 'polypeptide(L)' 'MTEQASRNVTPDDAATIVNRETNMRYNPVVSTEEVAEELGLSPETAFDLLDNAPGPSSKPVGETHVWWW' A
#
# COMPACT_ATOMS: atom_id res chain seq x y z
N MET A 1 -3.88 -21.57 18.82
CA MET A 1 -4.53 -20.34 18.33
C MET A 1 -3.39 -19.42 17.92
N THR A 2 -3.21 -19.21 16.62
CA THR A 2 -2.11 -18.40 16.10
C THR A 2 -2.33 -16.95 16.55
N GLU A 3 -1.39 -16.47 17.37
CA GLU A 3 -1.21 -15.06 17.68
C GLU A 3 -0.98 -14.31 16.35
N GLN A 4 -2.08 -13.88 15.72
CA GLN A 4 -2.03 -12.77 14.78
C GLN A 4 -1.73 -11.55 15.63
N ALA A 5 -0.44 -11.35 15.91
CA ALA A 5 0.06 -10.10 16.42
C ALA A 5 -0.57 -9.01 15.56
N SER A 6 -1.45 -8.21 16.17
CA SER A 6 -2.04 -7.02 15.59
C SER A 6 -0.88 -6.07 15.32
N ARG A 7 -0.19 -6.30 14.20
CA ARG A 7 0.85 -5.42 13.71
C ARG A 7 0.10 -4.12 13.47
N ASN A 8 0.41 -3.11 14.28
CA ASN A 8 -0.28 -1.84 14.21
C ASN A 8 0.19 -1.15 12.92
N VAL A 9 -0.43 -1.53 11.80
CA VAL A 9 -0.05 -1.07 10.47
C VAL A 9 -0.21 0.44 10.42
N THR A 10 0.86 1.14 10.06
CA THR A 10 0.88 2.59 9.97
C THR A 10 0.89 3.04 8.50
N PRO A 11 0.56 4.31 8.22
CA PRO A 11 0.72 4.89 6.89
C PRO A 11 2.14 4.74 6.33
N ASP A 12 3.15 4.74 7.21
CA ASP A 12 4.56 4.54 6.85
C ASP A 12 4.87 3.11 6.40
N ASP A 13 4.22 2.10 7.01
CA ASP A 13 4.31 0.71 6.55
C ASP A 13 3.78 0.59 5.12
N ALA A 14 2.63 1.22 4.83
CA ALA A 14 2.05 1.23 3.49
C ALA A 14 2.95 1.96 2.47
N ALA A 15 3.51 3.12 2.83
CA ALA A 15 4.49 3.84 2.00
C ALA A 15 5.75 3.02 1.73
N THR A 16 6.19 2.21 2.70
CA THR A 16 7.35 1.33 2.57
C THR A 16 7.11 0.23 1.55
N ILE A 17 5.91 -0.37 1.54
CA ILE A 17 5.52 -1.34 0.50
C ILE A 17 5.55 -0.67 -0.88
N VAL A 18 4.93 0.50 -1.03
CA VAL A 18 4.95 1.25 -2.31
C VAL A 18 6.38 1.52 -2.76
N ASN A 19 7.26 1.99 -1.88
CA ASN A 19 8.67 2.23 -2.21
C ASN A 19 9.36 0.95 -2.67
N ARG A 20 9.20 -0.13 -1.91
CA ARG A 20 9.85 -1.41 -2.18
C ARG A 20 9.42 -1.98 -3.52
N GLU A 21 8.12 -1.99 -3.79
CA GLU A 21 7.55 -2.51 -5.03
C GLU A 21 7.91 -1.64 -6.22
N THR A 22 7.85 -0.31 -6.07
CA THR A 22 8.14 0.61 -7.18
C THR A 22 9.63 0.79 -7.51
N ASN A 23 10.51 0.46 -6.56
CA ASN A 23 11.96 0.42 -6.78
C ASN A 23 12.42 -0.88 -7.47
N MET A 24 11.52 -1.85 -7.69
CA MET A 24 11.82 -2.99 -8.54
C MET A 24 11.81 -2.53 -10.00
N ARG A 25 12.90 -2.82 -10.73
CA ARG A 25 13.27 -2.32 -12.08
C ARG A 25 12.18 -2.37 -13.16
N TYR A 26 11.06 -3.06 -12.93
CA TYR A 26 9.99 -3.30 -13.89
C TYR A 26 8.59 -2.89 -13.40
N ASN A 27 8.41 -2.47 -12.13
CA ASN A 27 7.10 -2.09 -11.62
C ASN A 27 7.09 -0.60 -11.27
N PRO A 28 6.69 0.31 -12.18
CA PRO A 28 6.76 1.75 -11.90
C PRO A 28 5.67 2.23 -10.93
N VAL A 29 4.63 1.44 -10.69
CA VAL A 29 3.47 1.77 -9.85
C VAL A 29 2.98 0.50 -9.15
N VAL A 30 2.31 0.64 -8.00
CA VAL A 30 1.66 -0.46 -7.28
C VAL A 30 0.19 -0.13 -7.05
N SER A 31 -0.69 -1.13 -7.09
CA SER A 31 -2.12 -0.94 -6.83
C SER A 31 -2.43 -0.98 -5.34
N THR A 32 -3.52 -0.32 -4.94
CA THR A 32 -4.03 -0.37 -3.56
C THR A 32 -4.29 -1.81 -3.10
N GLU A 33 -4.80 -2.66 -4.00
CA GLU A 33 -5.08 -4.07 -3.73
C GLU A 33 -3.81 -4.85 -3.39
N GLU A 34 -2.72 -4.65 -4.14
CA GLU A 34 -1.45 -5.34 -3.87
C GLU A 34 -0.86 -4.93 -2.51
N VAL A 35 -0.96 -3.63 -2.17
CA VAL A 35 -0.55 -3.16 -0.84
C VAL A 35 -1.43 -3.75 0.26
N ALA A 36 -2.74 -3.87 0.01
CA ALA A 36 -3.66 -4.50 0.95
C ALA A 36 -3.34 -5.98 1.17
N GLU A 37 -3.03 -6.72 0.10
CA GLU A 37 -2.63 -8.13 0.17
C GLU A 37 -1.33 -8.31 0.96
N GLU A 38 -0.31 -7.49 0.70
CA GLU A 38 0.97 -7.52 1.44
C GLU A 38 0.80 -7.19 2.93
N LEU A 39 -0.12 -6.28 3.26
CA LEU A 39 -0.41 -5.89 4.65
C LEU A 39 -1.44 -6.82 5.33
N GLY A 40 -2.09 -7.71 4.57
CA GLY A 40 -3.20 -8.54 5.05
C GLY A 40 -4.42 -7.73 5.49
N LEU A 41 -4.67 -6.59 4.83
CA LEU A 41 -5.74 -5.65 5.12
C LEU A 41 -6.81 -5.67 4.03
N SER A 42 -7.96 -5.05 4.31
CA SER A 42 -8.94 -4.73 3.28
C SER A 42 -8.44 -3.59 2.40
N PRO A 43 -8.80 -3.56 1.09
CA PRO A 43 -8.38 -2.50 0.17
C PRO A 43 -8.82 -1.11 0.63
N GLU A 44 -9.95 -0.98 1.31
CA GLU A 44 -10.42 0.29 1.90
C GLU A 44 -9.49 0.80 3.01
N THR A 45 -9.01 -0.09 3.90
CA THR A 45 -8.05 0.28 4.95
C THR A 45 -6.68 0.60 4.35
N ALA A 46 -6.22 -0.17 3.37
CA ALA A 46 -4.96 0.11 2.69
C ALA A 46 -4.99 1.45 1.94
N PHE A 47 -6.13 1.78 1.32
CA PHE A 47 -6.34 3.08 0.70
C PHE A 47 -6.21 4.21 1.72
N ASP A 48 -6.91 4.12 2.85
CA ASP A 48 -6.87 5.17 3.89
C ASP A 48 -5.45 5.36 4.45
N LEU A 49 -4.72 4.26 4.66
CA LEU A 49 -3.31 4.31 5.08
C LEU A 49 -2.42 4.98 4.04
N LEU A 50 -2.60 4.67 2.75
CA LEU A 50 -1.82 5.24 1.65
C LEU A 50 -2.17 6.72 1.39
N ASP A 51 -3.44 7.09 1.51
CA ASP A 51 -3.92 8.47 1.37
C ASP A 51 -3.36 9.36 2.49
N ASN A 52 -3.22 8.82 3.70
CA ASN A 52 -2.58 9.49 4.83
C ASN A 52 -1.06 9.33 4.86
N ALA A 53 -0.46 8.58 3.93
CA ALA A 53 0.97 8.31 3.93
C ALA A 53 1.78 9.51 3.41
N PRO A 54 2.84 9.94 4.11
CA PRO A 54 3.74 10.96 3.59
C PRO A 54 4.65 10.36 2.52
N GLY A 55 4.57 10.84 1.28
CA GLY A 55 5.52 10.50 0.22
C GLY A 55 4.89 9.97 -1.07
N PRO A 56 4.18 8.84 -1.06
CA PRO A 56 3.72 8.22 -2.29
C PRO A 56 2.70 9.10 -3.01
N SER A 57 2.97 9.36 -4.28
CA SER A 57 2.02 9.97 -5.21
C SER A 57 0.98 8.94 -5.65
N SER A 58 -0.24 9.40 -5.92
CA SER A 58 -1.34 8.53 -6.31
C SER A 58 -2.09 9.04 -7.54
N LYS A 59 -2.75 8.12 -8.24
CA LYS A 59 -3.71 8.47 -9.29
C LYS A 59 -4.80 7.40 -9.41
N PRO A 60 -6.06 7.82 -9.62
CA PRO A 60 -7.14 6.90 -9.97
C PRO A 60 -6.94 6.33 -11.39
N VAL A 61 -7.11 5.02 -11.53
CA VAL A 61 -7.07 4.28 -12.79
C VAL A 61 -8.31 3.38 -12.86
N GLY A 62 -9.35 3.84 -13.55
CA GLY A 62 -10.63 3.13 -13.59
C GLY A 62 -11.27 3.07 -12.20
N GLU A 63 -11.47 1.85 -11.69
CA GLU A 63 -12.06 1.58 -10.37
C GLU A 63 -11.02 1.42 -9.25
N THR A 64 -9.72 1.43 -9.59
CA THR A 64 -8.61 1.25 -8.63
C THR A 64 -7.76 2.50 -8.51
N HIS A 65 -6.90 2.54 -7.49
CA HIS A 65 -5.86 3.56 -7.31
C HIS A 65 -4.49 2.93 -7.38
N VAL A 66 -3.59 3.60 -8.11
CA VAL A 66 -2.18 3.22 -8.19
C VAL A 66 -1.31 4.27 -7.48
N TRP A 67 -0.21 3.80 -6.92
CA TRP A 67 0.69 4.54 -6.05
C TRP A 67 2.13 4.38 -6.52
N TRP A 68 2.93 5.43 -6.39
CA TRP A 68 4.36 5.42 -6.70
C TRP A 68 5.12 6.47 -5.90
N TRP A 69 6.45 6.34 -5.86
CA TRP A 69 7.34 7.36 -5.29
C TRP A 69 7.76 8.42 -6.30
#